data_AF-A0A174GAY5-F1
#
_entry.id   AF-A0A174GAY5-F1
#
_cell.length_a   1.000
_cell.length_b   1.000
_cell.length_c   1.000
_cell.angle_alpha   90.00
_cell.angle_beta   90.00
_cell.angle_gamma   90.00
#
_symmetry.space_group_name_H-M   'P 1'
#
loop_
_entity.id
_entity.type
_entity.pdbx_description
1 polymer ?
#
loop_
_entity_poly.entity_id
_entity_poly.type
_entity_poly.pdbx_seq_one_letter_code
_entity_poly.pdbx_strand_id
1 'polypeptide(L)'
;MTRFTIRGHDLLAVERFRDDTRYMVEFEVLEDDNLIALRGETARLFLSEQGYQKVLHSQELGKIHITDHALVVEGHIIRPKRKKHH
;
A
#
# COMPACT_ATOMS: atom_id res chain seq x y z
N MET A 1 3.48 -4.23 22.24
CA MET A 1 2.56 -4.34 21.10
C MET A 1 2.34 -2.95 20.54
N THR A 2 3.24 -2.49 19.66
CA THR A 2 3.07 -1.19 19.00
C THR A 2 1.96 -1.39 17.98
N ARG A 3 0.77 -0.88 18.28
CA ARG A 3 -0.38 -0.93 17.38
C ARG A 3 -0.07 0.06 16.26
N PHE A 4 0.50 -0.43 15.16
CA PHE A 4 0.68 0.38 13.96
C PHE A 4 -0.72 0.75 13.47
N THR A 5 -1.13 2.00 13.70
CA THR A 5 -2.37 2.53 13.13
C THR A 5 -2.14 2.64 11.63
N ILE A 6 -2.80 1.82 10.85
CA ILE A 6 -2.74 1.90 9.38
C ILE A 6 -3.40 3.23 8.98
N ARG A 7 -2.59 4.16 8.47
CA ARG A 7 -3.05 5.44 7.90
C ARG A 7 -3.51 5.25 6.45
N GLY A 8 -4.24 6.23 5.91
CA GLY A 8 -4.76 6.16 4.54
C GLY A 8 -6.11 5.45 4.46
N HIS A 9 -6.24 4.49 3.54
CA HIS A 9 -7.49 3.79 3.26
C HIS A 9 -7.69 2.56 4.15
N ASP A 10 -8.89 2.43 4.73
CA ASP A 10 -9.32 1.18 5.36
C ASP A 10 -9.43 0.06 4.30
N LEU A 11 -9.34 -1.21 4.70
CA LEU A 11 -9.57 -2.36 3.83
C LEU A 11 -10.97 -2.34 3.18
N LEU A 12 -11.94 -1.72 3.86
CA LEU A 12 -13.31 -1.52 3.40
C LEU A 12 -13.54 -0.18 2.67
N ALA A 13 -12.47 0.54 2.33
CA ALA A 13 -12.58 1.86 1.72
C ALA A 13 -13.23 1.81 0.33
N VAL A 14 -14.02 2.84 0.02
CA VAL A 14 -14.75 2.97 -1.27
C VAL A 14 -13.81 3.09 -2.46
N GLU A 15 -12.59 3.56 -2.23
CA GLU A 15 -11.53 3.76 -3.20
C GLU A 15 -11.13 2.47 -3.92
N ARG A 16 -11.34 1.30 -3.31
CA ARG A 16 -11.09 0.01 -3.97
C ARG A 16 -12.00 -0.24 -5.16
N PHE A 17 -13.16 0.41 -5.21
CA PHE A 17 -14.16 0.26 -6.27
C PHE A 17 -14.08 1.32 -7.37
N ARG A 18 -13.08 2.21 -7.33
CA ARG A 18 -12.87 3.15 -8.45
C ARG A 18 -12.43 2.39 -9.70
N ASP A 19 -12.92 2.83 -10.86
CA ASP A 19 -12.68 2.17 -12.15
C ASP A 19 -11.21 2.11 -12.54
N ASP A 20 -10.38 3.01 -12.01
CA ASP A 20 -8.94 3.10 -12.27
C ASP A 20 -8.09 2.36 -11.23
N THR A 21 -8.66 1.90 -10.11
CA THR A 21 -7.93 1.18 -9.07
C THR A 21 -7.49 -0.19 -9.58
N ARG A 22 -6.20 -0.51 -9.44
CA ARG A 22 -5.59 -1.78 -9.85
C ARG A 22 -4.78 -2.46 -8.75
N TYR A 23 -4.33 -1.69 -7.76
CA TYR A 23 -3.43 -2.18 -6.73
C TYR A 23 -3.86 -1.72 -5.34
N MET A 24 -3.68 -2.58 -4.36
CA MET A 24 -3.62 -2.22 -2.95
C MET A 24 -2.17 -2.34 -2.51
N VAL A 25 -1.69 -1.36 -1.74
CA VAL A 25 -0.34 -1.33 -1.21
C VAL A 25 -0.38 -0.97 0.26
N GLU A 26 0.42 -1.66 1.07
CA GLU A 26 0.75 -1.30 2.44
C GLU A 26 2.26 -1.02 2.52
N PHE A 27 2.63 0.09 3.15
CA PHE A 27 4.02 0.48 3.31
C PHE A 27 4.27 1.22 4.60
N GLU A 28 5.51 1.17 5.07
CA GLU A 28 6.04 1.99 6.15
C GLU A 28 6.71 3.23 5.57
N VAL A 29 6.47 4.39 6.17
CA VAL A 29 7.15 5.64 5.80
C VAL A 29 8.51 5.70 6.49
N LEU A 30 9.57 5.93 5.71
CA LEU A 30 10.94 6.07 6.23
C LEU A 30 11.44 7.53 6.21
N GLU A 31 10.78 8.40 5.44
CA GLU A 31 11.08 9.82 5.31
C GLU A 31 10.32 10.65 6.37
N ASP A 32 10.99 11.64 6.99
CA ASP A 32 10.40 12.49 8.03
C ASP A 32 9.34 13.47 7.50
N ASP A 33 9.31 13.74 6.19
CA ASP A 33 8.43 14.74 5.54
C ASP A 33 7.49 14.09 4.51
N ASN A 34 6.66 13.15 4.97
CA ASN A 34 5.69 12.46 4.12
C ASN A 34 4.26 12.93 4.39
N LEU A 35 3.54 13.29 3.32
CA LEU A 35 2.16 13.79 3.41
C LEU A 35 1.12 12.74 3.80
N ILE A 36 1.49 11.45 3.79
CA ILE A 36 0.55 10.32 3.96
C ILE A 36 0.59 9.78 5.39
N ALA A 37 1.78 9.66 5.99
CA ALA A 37 1.96 9.19 7.36
C ALA A 37 3.27 9.72 7.96
N LEU A 38 3.40 9.68 9.28
CA LEU A 38 4.68 10.02 9.93
C LEU A 38 5.72 8.92 9.71
N ARG A 39 7.00 9.26 9.83
CA ARG A 39 8.09 8.28 9.81
C ARG A 39 7.85 7.16 10.85
N GLY A 40 7.96 5.91 10.42
CA GLY A 40 7.68 4.72 11.22
C GLY A 40 6.20 4.33 11.32
N GLU A 41 5.28 5.12 10.76
CA GLU A 41 3.89 4.72 10.59
C GLU A 41 3.71 3.90 9.31
N THR A 42 2.67 3.07 9.31
CA THR A 42 2.26 2.31 8.13
C THR A 42 1.04 2.94 7.50
N ALA A 43 0.97 2.92 6.18
CA ALA A 43 -0.18 3.38 5.41
C ALA A 43 -0.65 2.32 4.43
N ARG A 44 -1.96 2.31 4.15
CA ARG A 44 -2.57 1.51 3.08
C ARG A 44 -3.20 2.43 2.04
N LEU A 45 -2.96 2.16 0.77
CA LEU A 45 -3.55 2.89 -0.35
C LEU A 45 -4.15 1.95 -1.39
N PHE A 46 -5.19 2.44 -2.06
CA PHE A 46 -5.76 1.87 -3.28
C PHE A 46 -5.37 2.79 -4.42
N LEU A 47 -4.67 2.23 -5.41
CA LEU A 47 -3.95 3.00 -6.40
C LEU A 47 -4.28 2.51 -7.81
N SER A 48 -4.28 3.46 -8.73
CA SER A 48 -4.15 3.16 -10.15
C SER A 48 -2.76 2.60 -10.46
N GLU A 49 -2.60 2.07 -11.68
CA GLU A 49 -1.30 1.59 -12.15
C GLU A 49 -0.21 2.66 -12.06
N GLN A 50 -0.50 3.90 -12.47
CA GLN A 50 0.45 5.01 -12.36
C GLN A 50 0.78 5.34 -10.90
N GLY A 51 -0.22 5.29 -10.00
CA GLY A 51 0.00 5.50 -8.57
C GLY A 51 0.93 4.42 -7.99
N TYR A 52 0.73 3.17 -8.37
CA TYR A 52 1.57 2.05 -7.95
C TYR A 52 3.02 2.20 -8.42
N GLN A 53 3.26 2.64 -9.66
CA GLN A 53 4.62 2.91 -10.16
C GLN A 53 5.34 4.00 -9.33
N LYS A 54 4.62 5.04 -8.88
CA LYS A 54 5.20 6.08 -8.00
C LYS A 54 5.59 5.54 -6.63
N VAL A 55 4.82 4.59 -6.09
CA VAL A 55 5.15 3.90 -4.84
C VAL A 55 6.40 3.04 -5.03
N LEU A 56 6.50 2.27 -6.12
CA LEU A 56 7.70 1.48 -6.43
C LEU A 56 8.94 2.38 -6.51
N HIS A 57 8.83 3.52 -7.20
CA HIS A 57 9.93 4.49 -7.27
C HIS A 57 10.29 5.08 -5.91
N SER A 58 9.30 5.37 -5.05
CA SER A 58 9.55 5.83 -3.68
C SER A 58 10.27 4.79 -2.83
N GLN A 59 9.99 3.50 -3.06
CA GLN A 59 10.73 2.40 -2.42
C GLN A 59 12.17 2.31 -2.92
N GLU A 60 12.40 2.44 -4.23
CA GLU A 60 13.76 2.46 -4.81
C GLU A 60 14.61 3.61 -4.25
N LEU A 61 13.99 4.76 -4.01
CA LEU A 61 14.62 5.92 -3.38
C LEU A 61 14.80 5.78 -1.86
N GLY A 62 14.32 4.69 -1.25
CA GLY A 62 14.43 4.44 0.19
C GLY A 62 13.54 5.34 1.06
N LYS A 63 12.52 6.00 0.49
CA LYS A 63 11.60 6.88 1.20
C LYS A 63 10.52 6.11 1.96
N ILE A 64 10.19 4.92 1.47
CA ILE A 64 9.19 4.02 2.04
C ILE A 64 9.67 2.57 1.94
N HIS A 65 9.06 1.68 2.72
CA HIS A 65 9.26 0.24 2.62
C HIS A 65 7.91 -0.46 2.43
N ILE A 66 7.70 -1.08 1.26
CA ILE A 66 6.45 -1.78 0.96
C ILE A 66 6.44 -3.10 1.74
N THR A 67 5.46 -3.25 2.62
CA THR A 67 5.32 -4.44 3.47
C THR A 67 4.39 -5.47 2.86
N ASP A 68 3.40 -5.03 2.07
CA ASP A 68 2.46 -5.90 1.39
C ASP A 68 1.86 -5.21 0.15
N HIS A 69 1.48 -6.01 -0.85
CA HIS A 69 0.70 -5.53 -1.99
C HIS A 69 -0.27 -6.59 -2.48
N ALA A 70 -1.30 -6.16 -3.20
CA ALA A 70 -2.27 -7.03 -3.84
C ALA A 70 -2.80 -6.41 -5.14
N LEU A 71 -3.27 -7.27 -6.05
CA LEU A 71 -4.07 -6.83 -7.19
C LEU A 71 -5.49 -6.50 -6.72
N VAL A 72 -6.13 -5.54 -7.38
CA VAL A 72 -7.52 -5.17 -7.12
C VAL A 72 -8.30 -5.24 -8.42
N VAL A 73 -9.36 -6.05 -8.43
CA VAL A 73 -10.24 -6.26 -9.59
C VAL A 73 -11.68 -6.05 -9.14
N GLU A 74 -12.34 -5.01 -9.66
CA GLU A 74 -13.71 -4.64 -9.27
C GLU A 74 -13.90 -4.54 -7.74
N GLY A 75 -12.89 -3.99 -7.04
CA GLY A 75 -12.87 -3.90 -5.58
C GLY A 75 -12.48 -5.18 -4.83
N HIS A 76 -12.26 -6.30 -5.50
CA HIS A 76 -11.78 -7.53 -4.90
C HIS A 76 -10.26 -7.51 -4.76
N ILE A 77 -9.77 -7.78 -3.54
CA ILE A 77 -8.34 -7.81 -3.23
C ILE A 77 -7.80 -9.22 -3.44
N ILE A 78 -6.90 -9.37 -4.41
CA ILE A 78 -6.29 -10.64 -4.79
C ILE A 78 -4.83 -10.62 -4.35
N ARG A 79 -4.54 -11.30 -3.24
CA ARG A 79 -3.17 -11.40 -2.71
C ARG A 79 -2.37 -12.45 -3.50
N PRO A 80 -1.11 -12.16 -3.86
CA PRO A 80 -0.26 -13.16 -4.49
C PRO A 80 -0.08 -14.37 -3.55
N LYS A 81 -0.19 -15.58 -4.10
CA LYS A 81 0.04 -16.81 -3.33
C LYS A 81 1.49 -16.84 -2.87
N ARG A 82 1.73 -16.72 -1.55
CA ARG A 82 3.07 -16.93 -0.97
C ARG A 82 3.45 -18.39 -1.26
N LYS A 83 4.59 -18.62 -1.91
CA LYS A 83 5.12 -19.98 -2.08
C LYS A 83 5.37 -20.55 -0.67
N LYS A 84 4.66 -21.63 -0.32
CA LYS A 84 4.95 -22.37 0.91
C LYS A 84 6.29 -23.08 0.67
N HIS A 85 7.33 -22.66 1.37
CA HIS A 85 8.53 -23.47 1.50
C HIS A 85 8.15 -24.64 2.42
N HIS A 86 8.07 -25.84 1.84
CA HIS A 86 7.98 -27.12 2.58
C HIS A 86 9.38 -27.50 3.07
#